data_AF-A0A1M5U9M5-F1
#
_entry.id   AF-A0A1M5U9M5-F1
#
_cell.length_a   1.000
_cell.length_b   1.000
_cell.length_c   1.000
_cell.angle_alpha   90.00
_cell.angle_beta   90.00
_cell.angle_gamma   90.00
#
_symmetry.space_group_name_H-M   'P 1'
#
loop_
_entity.id
_entity.type
_entity.pdbx_description
1 polymer ?
#
loop_
_entity_poly.entity_id
_entity_poly.type
_entity_poly.pdbx_seq_one_letter_code
_entity_poly.pdbx_strand_id
1 'polypeptide(L)' 'MEMKLTPELKALKEEYDFLHKKIGELEWEIATIFYGRKGILSSEINDLEDRLDNYRHNISMLIGKIRNEVKIANESK' A
#
# COMPACT_ATOMS: atom_id res chain seq x y z
N MET A 1 4.98 -12.26 -24.37
CA MET A 1 5.60 -13.14 -23.37
C MET A 1 4.90 -12.90 -22.05
N GLU A 2 4.11 -13.85 -21.57
CA GLU A 2 3.67 -13.80 -20.17
C GLU A 2 4.90 -14.09 -19.30
N MET A 3 5.35 -13.09 -18.55
CA MET A 3 6.33 -13.34 -17.50
C MET A 3 5.61 -14.13 -16.41
N LYS A 4 5.84 -15.45 -16.35
CA LYS A 4 5.41 -16.27 -15.22
C LYS A 4 6.12 -15.76 -13.96
N LEU A 5 5.40 -15.00 -13.15
CA LEU A 5 5.84 -14.57 -11.83
C LEU A 5 6.12 -15.81 -10.96
N THR A 6 7.20 -15.75 -10.17
CA THR A 6 7.44 -16.74 -9.11
C THR A 6 6.27 -16.73 -8.11
N PRO A 7 6.00 -17.83 -7.40
CA PRO A 7 4.97 -17.85 -6.36
C PRO A 7 5.12 -16.70 -5.35
N GLU A 8 6.36 -16.42 -4.92
CA GLU A 8 6.71 -15.29 -4.05
C GLU A 8 6.36 -13.94 -4.68
N LEU A 9 6.69 -13.70 -5.96
CA LEU A 9 6.31 -12.45 -6.63
C LEU A 9 4.80 -12.30 -6.78
N LYS A 10 4.04 -13.39 -6.90
CA LYS A 10 2.57 -13.34 -6.91
C LYS A 10 2.04 -12.93 -5.54
N ALA A 11 2.53 -13.54 -4.46
CA ALA A 11 2.14 -13.18 -3.10
C ALA A 11 2.46 -11.71 -2.78
N LEU A 12 3.66 -11.24 -3.14
CA LEU A 12 4.05 -9.84 -2.96
C LEU A 12 3.19 -8.88 -3.78
N LYS A 13 2.74 -9.28 -4.98
CA LYS A 13 1.81 -8.49 -5.78
C LYS A 13 0.43 -8.38 -5.12
N GLU A 14 -0.10 -9.48 -4.60
CA GLU A 14 -1.39 -9.47 -3.88
C GLU A 14 -1.33 -8.59 -2.64
N GLU A 15 -0.22 -8.64 -1.89
CA GLU A 15 0.02 -7.74 -0.75
C GLU A 15 0.07 -6.27 -1.19
N TYR A 16 0.73 -5.98 -2.32
CA TYR A 16 0.80 -4.63 -2.86
C TYR A 16 -0.59 -4.11 -3.26
N ASP A 17 -1.36 -4.91 -4.00
CA ASP A 17 -2.71 -4.54 -4.44
C ASP A 17 -3.62 -4.25 -3.25
N PHE A 18 -3.52 -5.05 -2.18
CA PHE A 18 -4.26 -4.85 -0.94
C PHE A 18 -3.89 -3.52 -0.26
N LEU A 19 -2.60 -3.25 -0.06
CA LEU A 19 -2.12 -2.03 0.59
C LEU A 19 -2.49 -0.79 -0.22
N HIS A 20 -2.30 -0.83 -1.54
CA HIS A 20 -2.62 0.28 -2.43
C HIS A 20 -4.12 0.61 -2.39
N LYS A 21 -4.98 -0.40 -2.37
CA LYS A 21 -6.43 -0.21 -2.20
C LYS A 21 -6.76 0.46 -0.87
N LYS A 22 -6.14 0.01 0.23
CA LYS A 22 -6.37 0.58 1.57
C LYS A 22 -5.95 2.04 1.68
N ILE A 23 -4.83 2.42 1.06
CA ILE A 23 -4.41 3.83 0.97
C ILE A 23 -5.45 4.67 0.23
N GLY A 24 -5.90 4.21 -0.94
CA GLY A 24 -6.91 4.94 -1.72
C GLY A 24 -8.24 5.11 -0.98
N GLU A 25 -8.68 4.08 -0.23
CA GLU A 25 -9.87 4.16 0.62
C GLU A 25 -9.74 5.24 1.71
N LEU A 26 -8.59 5.31 2.39
CA LEU A 26 -8.34 6.29 3.44
C LEU A 26 -8.16 7.71 2.90
N GLU A 27 -7.41 7.88 1.80
CA GLU A 27 -7.24 9.18 1.14
C GLU A 27 -8.59 9.74 0.69
N TRP A 28 -9.47 8.89 0.18
CA TRP A 28 -10.83 9.27 -0.17
C TRP A 28 -11.66 9.67 1.06
N GLU A 29 -11.60 8.89 2.14
CA GLU A 29 -12.28 9.21 3.39
C GLU A 29 -11.85 10.59 3.91
N ILE A 30 -10.54 10.84 4.03
CA ILE A 30 -9.98 12.14 4.42
C ILE A 30 -10.47 13.26 3.51
N ALA A 31 -10.44 13.07 2.19
CA ALA A 31 -10.93 14.07 1.25
C ALA A 31 -12.42 14.40 1.49
N THR A 32 -13.28 13.38 1.68
CA THR A 32 -14.71 13.62 1.94
C THR A 32 -14.96 14.34 3.26
N ILE A 33 -14.12 14.12 4.27
CA ILE A 33 -14.16 14.85 5.54
C ILE A 33 -13.87 16.33 5.32
N PHE A 34 -12.78 16.65 4.61
CA PHE A 34 -12.38 18.03 4.31
C PHE A 34 -13.39 18.75 3.41
N TYR A 35 -13.90 18.10 2.37
CA TYR A 35 -14.87 18.71 1.44
C TYR A 35 -16.29 18.81 2.03
N GLY A 36 -16.67 17.90 2.93
CA GLY A 36 -18.03 17.80 3.44
C GLY A 36 -18.40 18.77 4.57
N ARG A 37 -17.45 19.55 5.11
CA ARG A 37 -17.63 20.33 6.35
C ARG A 37 -18.27 19.51 7.47
N LYS A 38 -18.02 18.20 7.54
CA LYS A 38 -18.40 17.43 8.73
C LYS A 38 -17.62 18.03 9.89
N GLY A 39 -18.32 18.39 10.97
CA GLY A 39 -17.69 18.77 12.24
C GLY A 39 -17.03 17.54 12.84
N ILE A 40 -15.85 17.19 12.31
CA ILE A 40 -15.06 16.03 12.72
C ILE A 40 -14.09 16.50 13.79
N LEU A 41 -13.92 15.68 14.83
CA LEU A 41 -12.96 15.96 15.88
C LEU A 41 -11.56 15.78 15.27
N SER A 42 -10.64 16.72 15.54
CA SER A 42 -9.26 16.65 15.02
C SER A 42 -8.58 15.30 15.29
N SER A 43 -8.99 14.58 16.34
CA SER A 43 -8.54 13.22 16.68
C SER A 43 -8.87 12.18 15.60
N GLU A 44 -10.04 12.24 14.96
CA GLU A 44 -10.43 11.26 13.93
C GLU A 44 -9.60 11.45 12.66
N ILE A 45 -9.23 12.70 12.34
CA ILE A 45 -8.33 13.00 11.21
C ILE A 45 -6.93 12.47 11.51
N ASN A 46 -6.40 12.74 12.72
CA ASN A 46 -5.09 12.25 13.13
C ASN A 46 -5.02 10.71 13.08
N ASP A 47 -6.06 10.01 13.56
CA ASP A 47 -6.11 8.54 13.50
C ASP A 47 -6.10 8.01 12.05
N LEU A 48 -6.78 8.72 11.13
CA LEU A 48 -6.77 8.37 9.71
C LEU A 48 -5.39 8.61 9.09
N GLU A 49 -4.75 9.75 9.40
CA GLU A 49 -3.40 10.09 8.93
C GLU A 49 -2.36 9.09 9.44
N ASP A 50 -2.39 8.72 10.72
CA ASP A 50 -1.49 7.72 11.31
C ASP A 50 -1.60 6.36 10.62
N ARG A 51 -2.84 5.92 10.33
CA ARG A 51 -3.09 4.68 9.57
C ARG A 51 -2.54 4.78 8.15
N LEU A 52 -2.71 5.92 7.51
CA LEU A 52 -2.26 6.18 6.14
C LEU A 52 -0.74 6.13 6.05
N ASP A 53 -0.04 6.74 7.00
CA ASP A 53 1.42 6.69 7.12
C ASP A 53 1.91 5.25 7.39
N ASN A 54 1.20 4.48 8.22
CA ASN A 54 1.51 3.07 8.41
C ASN A 54 1.43 2.28 7.09
N TYR A 55 0.36 2.44 6.32
CA TYR A 55 0.21 1.74 5.04
C TYR A 55 1.26 2.19 4.01
N ARG A 56 1.59 3.48 3.94
CA ARG A 56 2.67 4.00 3.08
C ARG A 56 4.04 3.44 3.46
N HIS A 57 4.30 3.31 4.76
CA HIS A 57 5.52 2.67 5.25
C HIS A 57 5.58 1.19 4.85
N ASN A 58 4.47 0.46 5.02
CA ASN A 58 4.38 -0.95 4.63
C ASN A 58 4.62 -1.15 3.12
N ILE A 59 4.06 -0.28 2.26
CA ILE A 59 4.36 -0.31 0.81
C ILE A 59 5.85 -0.09 0.55
N SER A 60 6.49 0.86 1.24
CA SER A 60 7.92 1.14 1.06
C SER A 60 8.77 -0.08 1.39
N MET A 61 8.45 -0.78 2.48
CA MET A 61 9.09 -2.04 2.88
C MET A 61 8.83 -3.15 1.85
N LEU A 62 7.59 -3.26 1.36
CA LEU A 62 7.20 -4.26 0.37
C LEU A 62 7.93 -4.08 -0.97
N ILE A 63 8.11 -2.85 -1.43
CA ILE A 63 8.90 -2.53 -2.62
C ILE A 63 10.35 -3.02 -2.46
N GLY A 64 10.92 -2.90 -1.25
CA GLY A 64 12.23 -3.45 -0.94
C GLY A 64 12.28 -4.98 -1.12
N LYS A 65 11.28 -5.70 -0.60
CA LYS A 65 11.16 -7.17 -0.77
C LYS A 65 11.01 -7.56 -2.24
N ILE A 66 10.14 -6.87 -2.98
CA ILE A 66 9.93 -7.10 -4.42
C ILE A 66 11.24 -6.94 -5.19
N ARG A 67 12.01 -5.87 -4.93
CA ARG A 67 13.31 -5.66 -5.59
C ARG A 67 14.28 -6.82 -5.32
N ASN A 68 14.34 -7.31 -4.09
CA ASN A 68 15.20 -8.44 -3.74
C ASN A 68 14.76 -9.73 -4.44
N GLU A 69 13.46 -10.03 -4.42
CA GLU A 69 12.92 -11.22 -5.08
C GLU A 69 13.14 -11.20 -6.60
N VAL A 70 12.93 -10.04 -7.25
CA VAL A 70 13.23 -9.86 -8.67
C VAL A 70 14.71 -10.11 -8.97
N LYS A 71 15.62 -9.66 -8.08
CA LYS A 71 17.05 -9.91 -8.22
C LYS A 71 17.35 -11.42 -8.15
N ILE A 72 16.84 -12.11 -7.14
CA ILE A 72 17.02 -13.57 -6.94
C ILE A 72 16.49 -14.35 -8.15
N ALA A 73 15.28 -14.02 -8.61
CA ALA A 73 14.64 -14.69 -9.74
C ALA A 73 15.43 -14.51 -11.06
N ASN A 74 16.12 -13.39 -11.23
CA ASN A 74 16.97 -13.13 -12.39
C ASN A 74 18.36 -13.78 -12.29
N GLU A 75 18.93 -13.89 -11.09
CA GLU A 75 20.20 -14.59 -10.85
C GLU A 75 20.06 -16.12 -10.92
N SER A 76 18.86 -16.64 -10.70
CA SER A 76 18.53 -18.07 -10.77
C SER A 76 18.19 -18.57 -12.19
N LYS A 77 18.32 -17.72 -13.21
CA LYS A 77 18.08 -18.02 -14.64
C LYS A 77 19.40 -18.13 -15.41
#